data_AF-A0A356QG30-F1
#
_entry.id   AF-A0A356QG30-F1
#
_cell.length_a   1.000
_cell.length_b   1.000
_cell.length_c   1.000
_cell.angle_alpha   90.00
_cell.angle_beta   90.00
_cell.angle_gamma   90.00
#
_symmetry.space_group_name_H-M   'P 1'
#
loop_
_entity.id
_entity.type
_entity.pdbx_description
1 polymer ?
#
loop_
_entity_poly.entity_id
_entity_poly.type
_entity_poly.pdbx_seq_one_letter_code
_entity_poly.pdbx_strand_id
1 'polypeptide(L)'
;IRRLNWTMTIHPRMDSSPETYHQWGADRTTITPENVGRDVFLRVELQTLVRMPRSHALFFGIRTYLISMDDLTTNKAWAKRLHRVLANLPEALVDYKGMTRYRDTVVEWLSEYDHELQPQT
;
A
#
# COMPACT_ATOMS: atom_id res chain seq x y z
N ILE A 1 9.27 21.43 -4.71
CA ILE A 1 9.58 20.42 -3.66
C ILE A 1 8.80 19.14 -3.99
N ARG A 2 9.31 17.95 -3.63
CA ARG A 2 8.56 16.68 -3.80
C ARG A 2 8.65 15.79 -2.56
N ARG A 3 7.62 14.97 -2.32
CA ARG A 3 7.58 13.94 -1.28
C ARG A 3 6.84 12.70 -1.75
N LEU A 4 6.92 11.63 -0.97
CA LEU A 4 6.11 10.43 -1.14
C LEU A 4 5.07 10.28 -0.03
N ASN A 5 3.92 9.75 -0.41
CA ASN A 5 2.94 9.16 0.50
C ASN A 5 2.62 7.75 -0.02
N TRP A 6 2.18 6.86 0.86
CA TRP A 6 1.82 5.50 0.44
C TRP A 6 0.69 4.92 1.29
N THR A 7 -0.05 3.97 0.72
CA THR A 7 -1.08 3.17 1.36
C THR A 7 -1.22 1.82 0.62
N MET A 8 -2.07 0.93 1.11
CA MET A 8 -2.46 -0.29 0.40
C MET A 8 -3.87 -0.12 -0.19
N THR A 9 -4.16 -0.79 -1.29
CA THR A 9 -5.49 -0.79 -1.95
C THR A 9 -5.81 -2.20 -2.42
N ILE A 10 -7.08 -2.59 -2.38
CA ILE A 10 -7.54 -3.84 -2.95
C ILE A 10 -8.00 -3.58 -4.38
N HIS A 11 -7.48 -4.38 -5.33
CA HIS A 11 -7.53 -4.20 -6.77
C HIS A 11 -6.81 -2.92 -7.25
N PRO A 12 -6.50 -2.78 -8.57
CA PRO A 12 -5.85 -1.57 -9.09
C PRO A 12 -6.84 -0.39 -9.23
N ARG A 13 -7.55 -0.06 -8.14
CA ARG A 13 -8.62 0.95 -8.13
C ARG A 13 -8.06 2.34 -7.85
N MET A 14 -8.19 3.23 -8.83
CA MET A 14 -7.80 4.65 -8.69
C MET A 14 -8.82 5.43 -7.85
N ASP A 15 -10.10 5.21 -8.12
CA ASP A 15 -11.22 5.83 -7.39
C ASP A 15 -11.57 5.04 -6.12
N SER A 16 -10.86 5.37 -5.04
CA SER A 16 -11.14 4.89 -3.69
C SER A 16 -11.74 6.02 -2.84
N SER A 17 -12.73 6.71 -3.41
CA SER A 17 -13.36 7.88 -2.81
C SER A 17 -14.51 7.51 -1.87
N PRO A 18 -14.83 8.35 -0.87
CA PRO A 18 -16.02 8.16 -0.04
C PRO A 18 -17.33 8.03 -0.84
N GLU A 19 -17.44 8.77 -1.95
CA GLU A 19 -18.61 8.82 -2.82
C GLU A 19 -18.94 7.45 -3.43
N THR A 20 -17.92 6.64 -3.71
CA THR A 20 -18.06 5.30 -4.27
C THR A 20 -17.80 4.18 -3.26
N TYR A 21 -17.82 4.47 -1.95
CA TYR A 21 -17.46 3.50 -0.90
C TYR A 21 -18.20 2.16 -0.98
N HIS A 22 -19.50 2.17 -1.29
CA HIS A 22 -20.31 0.95 -1.46
C HIS A 22 -19.80 0.01 -2.55
N GLN A 23 -18.97 0.51 -3.47
CA GLN A 23 -18.40 -0.26 -4.59
C GLN A 23 -17.04 -0.87 -4.28
N TRP A 24 -16.34 -0.44 -3.22
CA TRP A 24 -14.96 -0.86 -2.95
C TRP A 24 -14.67 -1.19 -1.48
N GLY A 25 -15.46 -0.69 -0.53
CA GLY A 25 -15.20 -0.89 0.91
C GLY A 25 -15.25 -2.37 1.32
N ALA A 26 -16.15 -3.14 0.71
CA ALA A 26 -16.30 -4.58 0.95
C ALA A 26 -15.11 -5.40 0.44
N ASP A 27 -14.38 -4.92 -0.56
CA ASP A 27 -13.20 -5.64 -1.11
C ASP A 27 -12.12 -5.84 -0.01
N ARG A 28 -12.11 -5.02 1.04
CA ARG A 28 -11.18 -5.19 2.17
C ARG A 28 -11.41 -6.46 3.00
N THR A 29 -12.53 -7.15 2.83
CA THR A 29 -12.82 -8.43 3.52
C THR A 29 -12.64 -9.65 2.64
N THR A 30 -12.21 -9.49 1.38
CA THR A 30 -12.12 -10.60 0.42
C THR A 30 -10.73 -11.21 0.32
N ILE A 31 -9.75 -10.66 1.05
CA ILE A 31 -8.35 -11.09 0.96
C ILE A 31 -8.14 -12.42 1.68
N THR A 32 -7.53 -13.36 0.96
CA THR A 32 -7.15 -14.69 1.43
C THR A 32 -5.68 -14.95 1.06
N PRO A 33 -4.99 -15.91 1.70
CA PRO A 33 -3.60 -16.21 1.37
C PRO A 33 -3.36 -16.48 -0.12
N GLU A 34 -4.33 -17.06 -0.83
CA GLU A 34 -4.23 -17.43 -2.24
C GLU A 34 -4.36 -16.24 -3.19
N ASN A 35 -4.94 -15.12 -2.75
CA ASN A 35 -5.24 -13.97 -3.61
C ASN A 35 -4.44 -12.70 -3.29
N VAL A 36 -3.63 -12.69 -2.22
CA VAL A 36 -2.79 -11.53 -1.83
C VAL A 36 -1.98 -11.01 -3.01
N GLY A 37 -1.27 -11.91 -3.70
CA GLY A 37 -0.42 -11.59 -4.85
C GLY A 37 -1.12 -10.73 -5.92
N ARG A 38 -2.31 -11.18 -6.32
CA ARG A 38 -3.11 -10.60 -7.40
C ARG A 38 -3.90 -9.37 -6.98
N ASP A 39 -4.53 -9.42 -5.81
CA ASP A 39 -5.59 -8.48 -5.45
C ASP A 39 -5.12 -7.37 -4.52
N VAL A 40 -3.97 -7.51 -3.86
CA VAL A 40 -3.42 -6.46 -2.99
C VAL A 40 -2.41 -5.61 -3.76
N PHE A 41 -2.57 -4.28 -3.68
CA PHE A 41 -1.72 -3.32 -4.37
C PHE A 41 -1.06 -2.35 -3.39
N LEU A 42 0.24 -2.10 -3.60
CA LEU A 42 0.90 -0.94 -3.00
C LEU A 42 0.56 0.30 -3.83
N ARG A 43 -0.01 1.30 -3.18
CA ARG A 43 -0.36 2.60 -3.77
C ARG A 43 0.62 3.66 -3.29
N VAL A 44 1.37 4.26 -4.21
CA VAL A 44 2.34 5.34 -3.92
C VAL A 44 1.94 6.62 -4.61
N GLU A 45 2.02 7.74 -3.91
CA GLU A 45 1.80 9.07 -4.46
C GLU A 45 3.13 9.82 -4.54
N LEU A 46 3.51 10.20 -5.76
CA LEU A 46 4.52 11.24 -5.98
C LEU A 46 3.82 12.60 -5.91
N GLN A 47 4.08 13.30 -4.82
CA GLN A 47 3.47 14.60 -4.55
C GLN A 47 4.43 15.73 -4.87
N THR A 48 4.00 16.70 -5.68
CA THR A 48 4.81 17.85 -6.10
C THR A 48 4.18 19.16 -5.68
N LEU A 49 4.97 20.03 -5.05
CA LEU A 49 4.57 21.40 -4.70
C LEU A 49 5.33 22.39 -5.59
N VAL A 50 4.59 23.18 -6.35
CA VAL A 50 5.11 24.18 -7.31
C VAL A 50 4.42 25.53 -7.09
N ARG A 51 5.20 26.60 -6.95
CA ARG A 51 4.67 27.97 -6.91
C ARG A 51 4.27 28.40 -8.33
N MET A 52 3.02 28.80 -8.52
CA MET A 52 2.54 29.32 -9.80
C MET A 52 3.03 30.77 -9.97
N PRO A 53 3.75 31.11 -11.05
CA PRO A 53 4.50 32.36 -11.15
C PRO A 53 3.63 33.62 -11.31
N ARG A 54 2.42 33.48 -11.85
CA ARG A 54 1.51 34.61 -12.10
C ARG A 54 0.45 34.79 -11.02
N SER A 55 -0.23 33.72 -10.66
CA SER A 55 -1.32 33.75 -9.68
C SER A 55 -0.84 33.68 -8.22
N HIS A 56 0.44 33.40 -8.02
CA HIS A 56 1.00 33.06 -6.71
C HIS A 56 0.30 31.88 -6.00
N ALA A 57 -0.56 31.12 -6.68
CA ALA A 57 -1.14 29.90 -6.13
C ALA A 57 -0.05 28.83 -5.89
N LEU A 58 -0.39 27.81 -5.09
CA LEU A 58 0.45 26.63 -4.90
C LEU A 58 -0.20 25.46 -5.63
N PHE A 59 0.47 24.95 -6.66
CA PHE A 59 0.05 23.71 -7.32
C PHE A 59 0.52 22.52 -6.50
N PHE A 60 -0.43 21.68 -6.10
CA PHE A 60 -0.19 20.41 -5.42
C PHE A 60 -0.61 19.26 -6.34
N GLY A 61 0.37 18.69 -7.04
CA GLY A 61 0.16 17.53 -7.91
C GLY A 61 0.24 16.24 -7.11
N ILE A 62 -0.72 15.35 -7.29
CA ILE A 62 -0.73 14.00 -6.71
C ILE A 62 -0.70 12.99 -7.86
N ARG A 63 0.47 12.43 -8.14
CA ARG A 63 0.62 11.37 -9.15
C ARG A 63 0.63 10.01 -8.46
N THR A 64 -0.47 9.27 -8.60
CA THR A 64 -0.63 7.94 -8.00
C THR A 64 -0.10 6.83 -8.92
N TYR A 65 0.66 5.91 -8.33
CA TYR A 65 1.13 4.66 -8.92
C TYR A 65 0.56 3.48 -8.13
N LEU A 66 0.30 2.38 -8.81
CA LEU A 66 -0.19 1.12 -8.25
C LEU A 66 0.71 -0.02 -8.76
N ILE A 67 1.04 -0.96 -7.89
CA ILE A 67 1.76 -2.20 -8.22
C ILE A 67 1.15 -3.34 -7.41
N SER A 68 0.87 -4.48 -8.04
CA SER A 68 0.36 -5.67 -7.34
C SER A 68 1.43 -6.26 -6.44
N MET A 69 1.04 -7.11 -5.49
CA MET A 69 2.03 -7.84 -4.69
C MET A 69 2.85 -8.80 -5.55
N ASP A 70 2.25 -9.47 -6.53
CA ASP A 70 2.96 -10.36 -7.48
C ASP A 70 4.07 -9.61 -8.24
N ASP A 71 3.79 -8.41 -8.76
CA ASP A 71 4.79 -7.60 -9.47
C ASP A 71 5.84 -7.05 -8.49
N LEU A 72 5.44 -6.63 -7.29
CA LEU A 72 6.33 -6.08 -6.29
C LEU A 72 7.34 -7.12 -5.80
N THR A 73 6.92 -8.37 -5.60
CA THR A 73 7.78 -9.44 -5.07
C THR A 73 8.77 -9.99 -6.08
N THR A 74 8.63 -9.68 -7.38
CA THR A 74 9.70 -9.89 -8.37
C THR A 74 11.02 -9.24 -7.93
N ASN A 75 10.93 -8.16 -7.15
CA ASN A 75 12.06 -7.60 -6.43
C ASN A 75 12.11 -8.12 -4.98
N LYS A 76 12.99 -9.09 -4.73
CA LYS A 76 13.17 -9.71 -3.41
C LYS A 76 13.51 -8.71 -2.29
N ALA A 77 14.25 -7.64 -2.59
CA ALA A 77 14.58 -6.62 -1.60
C ALA A 77 13.35 -5.78 -1.21
N TRP A 78 12.43 -5.55 -2.14
CA TRP A 78 11.18 -4.85 -1.86
C TRP A 78 10.23 -5.72 -1.05
N ALA A 79 10.06 -6.99 -1.43
CA ALA A 79 9.24 -7.96 -0.70
C ALA A 79 9.63 -8.03 0.77
N LYS A 80 10.92 -8.31 1.03
CA LYS A 80 11.50 -8.40 2.38
C LYS A 80 11.31 -7.10 3.17
N ARG A 81 11.51 -5.95 2.55
CA ARG A 81 11.32 -4.66 3.24
C ARG A 81 9.85 -4.40 3.57
N LEU A 82 8.95 -4.70 2.64
CA LEU A 82 7.52 -4.50 2.83
C LEU A 82 6.97 -5.41 3.94
N HIS A 83 7.42 -6.67 4.00
CA HIS A 83 7.13 -7.59 5.10
C HIS A 83 7.42 -6.92 6.46
N ARG A 84 8.66 -6.47 6.66
CA ARG A 84 9.09 -5.84 7.92
C ARG A 84 8.34 -4.55 8.22
N VAL A 85 8.04 -3.73 7.20
CA VAL A 85 7.27 -2.49 7.38
C VAL A 85 5.85 -2.79 7.86
N LEU A 86 5.15 -3.72 7.22
CA LEU A 86 3.77 -4.06 7.59
C LEU A 86 3.71 -4.78 8.95
N ALA A 87 4.67 -5.66 9.24
CA ALA A 87 4.76 -6.35 10.53
C ALA A 87 4.97 -5.38 11.70
N ASN A 88 5.72 -4.29 11.50
CA ASN A 88 6.06 -3.33 12.56
C ASN A 88 5.29 -2.00 12.48
N LEU A 89 4.27 -1.91 11.62
CA LEU A 89 3.51 -0.67 11.47
C LEU A 89 2.70 -0.39 12.76
N PRO A 90 2.78 0.82 13.34
CA PRO A 90 1.95 1.18 14.50
C PRO A 90 0.46 1.01 14.22
N GLU A 91 -0.29 0.46 15.17
CA GLU A 91 -1.71 0.11 14.98
C GLU A 91 -2.56 1.31 14.52
N ALA A 92 -2.34 2.49 15.11
CA ALA A 92 -3.04 3.70 14.70
C ALA A 92 -2.85 4.06 13.21
N LEU A 93 -1.69 3.69 12.61
CA LEU A 93 -1.44 3.87 11.18
C LEU A 93 -2.06 2.75 10.34
N VAL A 94 -2.17 1.53 10.88
CA VAL A 94 -2.89 0.41 10.25
C VAL A 94 -4.36 0.79 10.08
N ASP A 95 -4.98 1.27 11.16
CA ASP A 95 -6.38 1.72 11.18
C ASP A 95 -6.61 2.90 10.24
N TYR A 96 -5.78 3.94 10.36
CA TYR A 96 -5.90 5.14 9.52
C TYR A 96 -5.80 4.83 8.02
N LYS A 97 -4.93 3.88 7.64
CA LYS A 97 -4.75 3.47 6.23
C LYS A 97 -5.74 2.39 5.80
N GLY A 98 -6.63 1.94 6.69
CA GLY A 98 -7.68 0.96 6.38
C GLY A 98 -7.15 -0.44 6.05
N MET A 99 -6.07 -0.85 6.71
CA MET A 99 -5.42 -2.16 6.52
C MET A 99 -5.85 -3.21 7.54
N THR A 100 -6.56 -2.83 8.61
CA THR A 100 -6.90 -3.67 9.77
C THR A 100 -7.50 -5.04 9.42
N ARG A 101 -8.24 -5.13 8.31
CA ARG A 101 -8.98 -6.35 7.92
C ARG A 101 -8.15 -7.40 7.19
N TYR A 102 -7.01 -7.03 6.61
CA TYR A 102 -6.23 -7.92 5.73
C TYR A 102 -4.72 -7.85 5.98
N ARG A 103 -4.25 -6.94 6.85
CA ARG A 103 -2.82 -6.77 7.15
C ARG A 103 -2.16 -8.08 7.51
N ASP A 104 -2.72 -8.83 8.45
CA ASP A 104 -2.07 -10.03 8.99
C ASP A 104 -1.91 -11.10 7.91
N THR A 105 -2.93 -11.30 7.07
CA THR A 105 -2.86 -12.18 5.89
C THR A 105 -1.76 -11.77 4.92
N VAL A 106 -1.59 -10.47 4.67
CA VAL A 106 -0.53 -9.95 3.79
C VAL A 106 0.86 -10.10 4.43
N VAL A 107 0.97 -9.90 5.75
CA VAL A 107 2.23 -10.10 6.49
C VAL A 107 2.64 -11.57 6.43
N GLU A 108 1.72 -12.49 6.70
CA GLU A 108 1.98 -13.94 6.62
C GLU A 108 2.42 -14.35 5.21
N TRP A 109 1.71 -13.88 4.18
CA TRP A 109 2.08 -14.17 2.79
C TRP A 109 3.47 -13.59 2.42
N LEU A 110 3.79 -12.38 2.88
CA LEU A 110 5.10 -11.76 2.64
C LEU A 110 6.25 -12.41 3.44
N SER A 111 5.94 -13.20 4.48
CA SER A 111 6.96 -13.85 5.32
C SER A 111 7.79 -14.87 4.54
N GLU A 112 7.22 -15.45 3.46
CA GLU A 112 7.92 -16.34 2.52
C GLU A 112 9.14 -15.68 1.87
N TYR A 113 9.20 -14.33 1.86
CA TYR A 113 10.29 -13.56 1.26
C TYR A 113 11.30 -13.02 2.30
N ASP A 114 11.13 -13.33 3.59
CA ASP A 114 11.98 -12.85 4.69
C ASP A 114 12.46 -14.00 5.59
N HIS A 115 13.25 -14.91 5.01
CA HIS A 115 13.79 -16.10 5.68
C HIS A 115 14.74 -15.81 6.87
N GLU A 116 15.13 -14.56 7.11
CA GLU A 116 16.06 -14.19 8.20
C GLU A 116 15.36 -13.98 9.55
N LEU A 117 14.03 -14.02 9.61
CA LEU A 117 13.27 -13.91 10.87
C LEU A 117 13.01 -15.25 11.56
N GLN A 118 13.51 -16.37 11.01
CA GLN A 118 13.48 -17.64 11.75
C GLN A 118 14.49 -17.56 12.90
N PRO A 119 14.06 -17.77 14.17
CA PRO A 119 15.01 -17.88 15.26
C PRO A 119 15.93 -19.06 14.97
N GLN A 120 17.24 -18.80 14.99
CA GLN A 120 18.25 -19.84 14.94
C GLN A 120 18.03 -20.77 16.14
N THR A 121 17.48 -21.96 15.89
CA THR A 121 17.53 -23.10 16.82
C THR A 121 18.95 -23.63 16.93
#